data_AF-A0A972UPA8-F1
#
_entry.id   AF-A0A972UPA8-F1
#
_cell.length_a   1.000
_cell.length_b   1.000
_cell.length_c   1.000
_cell.angle_alpha   90.00
_cell.angle_beta   90.00
_cell.angle_gamma   90.00
#
_symmetry.space_group_name_H-M   'P 1'
#
loop_
_entity.id
_entity.type
_entity.pdbx_description
1 polymer ?
#
loop_
_entity_poly.entity_id
_entity_poly.type
_entity_poly.pdbx_seq_one_letter_code
_entity_poly.pdbx_strand_id
1 'polypeptide(L)'
;MESIILAVCVALFVWLFMRRQRMKRAQNLRAQQDAQSAGPPQEQKSMPRFGQAGSITRDQMNELKAKDFEPSRIWSKEEAQLILDAVDYLRAAIARETGEKNPPMEVQNQVLAFILSDEPLREFLIDRARNLTREELDRGKLDPEPDEHYARVAEFVTQLWEDN
;
A
#
# COMPACT_ATOMS: atom_id res chain seq x y z
N MET A 1 10.87 -10.37 46.56
CA MET A 1 9.77 -9.57 45.96
C MET A 1 9.90 -9.47 44.44
N GLU A 2 11.12 -9.51 43.88
CA GLU A 2 11.37 -9.38 42.43
C GLU A 2 10.79 -10.53 41.58
N SER A 3 10.83 -11.78 42.09
CA SER A 3 10.33 -12.95 41.35
C SER A 3 8.81 -12.97 41.17
N ILE A 4 8.06 -12.35 42.09
CA ILE A 4 6.58 -12.26 42.00
C ILE A 4 6.18 -11.23 40.95
N ILE A 5 6.90 -10.10 40.90
CA ILE A 5 6.68 -9.04 39.90
C ILE A 5 6.95 -9.59 38.49
N LEU A 6 8.04 -10.36 38.31
CA LEU A 6 8.35 -11.00 37.03
C LEU A 6 7.26 -12.00 36.59
N ALA A 7 6.72 -12.80 37.51
CA ALA A 7 5.66 -13.76 37.19
C ALA A 7 4.35 -13.06 36.75
N VAL A 8 3.98 -11.95 37.40
CA VAL A 8 2.80 -11.16 37.03
C VAL A 8 2.99 -10.49 35.67
N CYS A 9 4.18 -9.94 35.40
CA CYS A 9 4.50 -9.35 34.10
C CYS A 9 4.39 -10.36 32.97
N VAL A 10 4.96 -11.56 33.13
CA VAL A 10 4.88 -12.62 32.11
C VAL A 10 3.44 -13.07 31.87
N ALA A 11 2.64 -13.22 32.93
CA ALA A 11 1.23 -13.58 32.81
C ALA A 11 0.42 -12.52 32.05
N LEU A 12 0.66 -11.23 32.29
CA LEU A 12 0.01 -10.13 31.56
C LEU A 12 0.43 -10.09 30.09
N PHE A 13 1.71 -10.31 29.78
CA PHE A 13 2.20 -10.37 28.41
C PHE A 13 1.58 -11.53 27.63
N VAL A 14 1.52 -12.72 28.23
CA VAL A 14 0.90 -13.91 27.61
C VAL A 14 -0.60 -13.69 27.42
N TRP A 15 -1.29 -13.05 28.39
CA TRP A 15 -2.70 -12.72 28.27
C TRP A 15 -2.98 -11.69 27.17
N LEU A 16 -2.21 -10.60 27.10
CA LEU A 16 -2.32 -9.59 26.04
C LEU A 16 -2.02 -10.18 24.66
N PHE A 17 -1.03 -11.07 24.56
CA PHE A 17 -0.69 -11.77 23.33
C PHE A 17 -1.83 -12.68 22.87
N MET A 18 -2.41 -13.48 23.77
CA MET A 18 -3.57 -14.32 23.48
C MET A 18 -4.82 -13.48 23.14
N ARG A 19 -5.03 -12.35 23.81
CA ARG A 19 -6.15 -11.42 23.52
C ARG A 19 -6.02 -10.82 22.13
N ARG A 20 -4.81 -10.39 21.74
CA ARG A 20 -4.52 -9.87 20.39
C ARG A 20 -4.70 -10.94 19.31
N GLN A 21 -4.29 -12.18 19.58
CA GLN A 21 -4.51 -13.29 18.64
C GLN A 21 -5.99 -13.69 18.51
N ARG A 22 -6.77 -13.66 19.60
CA ARG A 22 -8.23 -13.93 19.55
C ARG A 22 -8.97 -12.90 18.69
N MET A 23 -8.61 -11.62 18.77
CA MET A 23 -9.21 -10.57 17.92
C MET A 23 -8.88 -10.77 16.44
N LYS A 24 -7.62 -11.12 16.10
CA LYS A 24 -7.24 -11.45 14.71
C LYS A 24 -7.97 -12.70 14.18
N ARG A 25 -8.15 -13.73 15.01
CA ARG A 25 -8.91 -14.92 14.62
C ARG A 25 -10.39 -14.61 14.40
N ALA A 26 -10.99 -13.79 15.26
CA ALA A 26 -12.38 -13.36 15.10
C ALA A 26 -12.60 -12.53 13.82
N GLN A 27 -11.64 -11.67 13.45
CA GLN A 27 -11.66 -10.94 12.17
C GLN A 27 -11.50 -11.87 10.97
N ASN A 28 -10.56 -12.82 11.00
CA ASN A 28 -10.41 -13.79 9.91
C ASN A 28 -11.63 -14.71 9.73
N LEU A 29 -12.30 -15.08 10.82
CA LEU A 29 -13.53 -15.89 10.78
C LEU A 29 -14.71 -15.11 10.18
N ARG A 30 -14.82 -13.80 10.46
CA ARG A 30 -15.80 -12.92 9.81
C ARG A 30 -15.48 -12.71 8.33
N ALA A 31 -14.22 -12.43 8.00
CA ALA A 31 -13.77 -12.31 6.61
C ALA A 31 -13.99 -13.59 5.78
N GLN A 32 -13.90 -14.78 6.39
CA GLN A 32 -14.24 -16.04 5.73
C GLN A 32 -15.74 -16.24 5.54
N GLN A 33 -16.58 -15.76 6.46
CA GLN A 33 -18.04 -15.79 6.32
C GLN A 33 -18.53 -14.77 5.29
N ASP A 34 -17.89 -13.61 5.20
CA ASP A 34 -18.13 -12.60 4.18
C ASP A 34 -17.64 -13.08 2.80
N ALA A 35 -16.49 -13.77 2.72
CA ALA A 35 -15.99 -14.36 1.48
C ALA A 35 -16.83 -15.52 0.93
N GLN A 36 -17.63 -16.19 1.76
CA GLN A 36 -18.60 -17.21 1.32
C GLN A 36 -19.95 -16.59 0.89
N SER A 37 -20.24 -15.35 1.30
CA SER A 37 -21.49 -14.64 0.98
C SER A 37 -21.33 -13.60 -0.13
N ALA A 38 -20.09 -13.23 -0.46
CA ALA A 38 -19.79 -12.35 -1.59
C ALA A 38 -19.94 -13.14 -2.90
N GLY A 39 -20.69 -12.58 -3.86
CA GLY A 39 -20.84 -13.08 -5.22
C GLY A 39 -19.50 -13.15 -5.99
N PRO A 40 -19.52 -13.35 -7.32
CA PRO A 40 -18.30 -13.52 -8.11
C PRO A 40 -17.30 -12.40 -7.79
N PRO A 41 -15.99 -12.70 -7.72
CA PRO A 41 -14.98 -11.75 -7.26
C PRO A 41 -15.19 -10.44 -8.00
N GLN A 42 -15.41 -9.34 -7.26
CA GLN A 42 -15.33 -8.01 -7.85
C GLN A 42 -14.02 -7.99 -8.64
N GLU A 43 -14.12 -7.73 -9.95
CA GLU A 43 -12.97 -7.71 -10.84
C GLU A 43 -11.92 -6.78 -10.20
N GLN A 44 -10.89 -7.37 -9.59
CA GLN A 44 -9.75 -6.62 -9.11
C GLN A 44 -9.21 -5.92 -10.34
N LYS A 45 -9.43 -4.60 -10.39
CA LYS A 45 -9.05 -3.74 -11.50
C LYS A 45 -7.56 -3.94 -11.73
N SER A 46 -7.24 -4.78 -12.70
CA SER A 46 -5.90 -5.28 -12.91
C SER A 46 -5.17 -4.28 -13.78
N MET A 47 -3.99 -3.83 -13.32
CA MET A 47 -3.16 -2.91 -14.09
C MET A 47 -2.89 -3.48 -15.50
N PRO A 48 -2.91 -2.64 -16.55
CA PRO A 48 -2.48 -3.07 -17.88
C PRO A 48 -1.05 -3.61 -17.83
N ARG A 49 -0.81 -4.73 -18.52
CA ARG A 49 0.52 -5.35 -18.54
C ARG A 49 1.42 -4.71 -19.58
N PHE A 50 2.65 -4.38 -19.22
CA PHE A 50 3.63 -3.80 -20.13
C PHE A 50 5.08 -4.13 -19.74
N GLY A 51 6.01 -3.94 -20.68
CA GLY A 51 7.41 -4.35 -20.52
C GLY A 51 7.63 -5.85 -20.74
N GLN A 52 8.82 -6.33 -20.37
CA GLN A 52 9.17 -7.74 -20.53
C GLN A 52 8.74 -8.55 -19.30
N ALA A 53 7.72 -9.40 -19.46
CA ALA A 53 7.24 -10.25 -18.38
C ALA A 53 8.36 -11.10 -17.76
N GLY A 54 8.34 -11.20 -16.43
CA GLY A 54 9.32 -11.96 -15.64
C GLY A 54 10.72 -11.36 -15.59
N SER A 55 10.88 -10.09 -15.94
CA SER A 55 12.17 -9.39 -15.86
C SER A 55 12.44 -8.73 -14.50
N ILE A 56 11.46 -8.70 -13.59
CA ILE A 56 11.58 -8.10 -12.24
C ILE A 56 12.87 -8.53 -11.50
N THR A 57 13.56 -7.58 -10.89
CA THR A 57 14.81 -7.85 -10.16
C THR A 57 14.55 -8.31 -8.72
N ARG A 58 15.55 -8.96 -8.12
CA ARG A 58 15.49 -9.33 -6.69
C ARG A 58 15.38 -8.11 -5.78
N ASP A 59 16.05 -7.03 -6.13
CA ASP A 59 16.05 -5.80 -5.34
C ASP A 59 14.66 -5.17 -5.36
N GLN A 60 14.03 -5.06 -6.52
CA GLN A 60 12.63 -4.60 -6.66
C GLN A 60 11.65 -5.50 -5.88
N MET A 61 11.82 -6.82 -5.92
CA MET A 61 11.00 -7.73 -5.11
C MET A 61 11.17 -7.50 -3.61
N ASN A 62 12.38 -7.17 -3.14
CA ASN A 62 12.64 -6.89 -1.73
C ASN A 62 12.06 -5.53 -1.33
N GLU A 63 12.16 -4.52 -2.18
CA GLU A 63 11.57 -3.20 -1.95
C GLU A 63 10.04 -3.26 -1.89
N LEU A 64 9.40 -4.00 -2.80
CA LEU A 64 7.95 -4.22 -2.78
C LEU A 64 7.51 -4.87 -1.46
N LYS A 65 8.24 -5.90 -1.01
CA LYS A 65 7.97 -6.54 0.30
C LYS A 65 8.18 -5.58 1.47
N ALA A 66 9.18 -4.72 1.41
CA ALA A 66 9.44 -3.71 2.44
C ALA A 66 8.31 -2.67 2.52
N LYS A 67 7.55 -2.48 1.44
CA LYS A 67 6.37 -1.63 1.39
C LYS A 67 5.05 -2.39 1.63
N ASP A 68 5.11 -3.63 2.12
CA ASP A 68 3.97 -4.52 2.39
C ASP A 68 3.20 -5.01 1.14
N PHE A 69 3.86 -5.05 -0.02
CA PHE A 69 3.32 -5.63 -1.24
C PHE A 69 3.79 -7.07 -1.47
N GLU A 70 2.94 -7.91 -2.07
CA GLU A 70 3.32 -9.26 -2.51
C GLU A 70 3.83 -9.21 -3.97
N PRO A 71 5.15 -9.35 -4.19
CA PRO A 71 5.70 -9.25 -5.54
C PRO A 71 5.37 -10.48 -6.38
N SER A 72 5.04 -10.27 -7.65
CA SER A 72 4.81 -11.36 -8.60
C SER A 72 6.00 -11.58 -9.53
N ARG A 73 6.40 -12.86 -9.70
CA ARG A 73 7.51 -13.24 -10.59
C ARG A 73 7.21 -13.07 -12.08
N ILE A 74 5.95 -12.83 -12.44
CA ILE A 74 5.58 -12.58 -13.85
C ILE A 74 5.68 -11.11 -14.23
N TRP A 75 5.88 -10.20 -13.26
CA TRP A 75 5.99 -8.77 -13.53
C TRP A 75 7.27 -8.42 -14.28
N SER A 76 7.18 -7.37 -15.09
CA SER A 76 8.32 -6.72 -15.70
C SER A 76 9.02 -5.79 -14.70
N LYS A 77 10.24 -5.37 -15.04
CA LYS A 77 10.96 -4.36 -14.26
C LYS A 77 10.22 -3.03 -14.25
N GLU A 78 9.63 -2.67 -15.38
CA GLU A 78 8.92 -1.42 -15.58
C GLU A 78 7.63 -1.40 -14.76
N GLU A 79 6.88 -2.52 -14.74
CA GLU A 79 5.68 -2.68 -13.90
C GLU A 79 6.02 -2.60 -12.42
N ALA A 80 7.06 -3.34 -11.98
CA ALA A 80 7.48 -3.34 -10.59
C ALA A 80 7.93 -1.94 -10.14
N GLN A 81 8.63 -1.20 -11.01
CA GLN A 81 9.05 0.16 -10.72
C GLN A 81 7.86 1.11 -10.65
N LEU A 82 6.92 1.04 -11.60
CA LEU A 82 5.71 1.86 -11.58
C LEU A 82 4.91 1.64 -10.28
N ILE A 83 4.79 0.40 -9.81
CA ILE A 83 4.12 0.10 -8.55
C ILE A 83 4.88 0.76 -7.38
N LEU A 84 6.20 0.62 -7.32
CA LEU A 84 7.02 1.23 -6.26
C LEU A 84 6.86 2.75 -6.23
N ASP A 85 6.88 3.38 -7.40
CA ASP A 85 6.75 4.82 -7.60
C ASP A 85 5.35 5.30 -7.21
N ALA A 86 4.30 4.60 -7.66
CA ALA A 86 2.92 4.89 -7.32
C ALA A 86 2.66 4.77 -5.80
N VAL A 87 3.32 3.82 -5.13
CA VAL A 87 3.22 3.66 -3.67
C VAL A 87 3.88 4.82 -2.92
N ASP A 88 5.01 5.34 -3.39
CA ASP A 88 5.61 6.52 -2.76
C ASP A 88 4.75 7.76 -2.97
N TYR A 89 4.26 7.93 -4.21
CA TYR A 89 3.36 9.03 -4.55
C TYR A 89 2.08 9.01 -3.72
N LEU A 90 1.40 7.85 -3.62
CA LEU A 90 0.14 7.76 -2.86
C LEU A 90 0.36 7.98 -1.36
N ARG A 91 1.48 7.50 -0.79
CA ARG A 91 1.75 7.70 0.64
C ARG A 91 2.03 9.16 0.94
N ALA A 92 2.72 9.85 0.04
CA ALA A 92 2.95 11.28 0.15
C ALA A 92 1.63 12.07 -0.02
N ALA A 93 0.78 11.70 -0.98
CA ALA A 93 -0.53 12.31 -1.19
C ALA A 93 -1.46 12.13 0.02
N ILE A 94 -1.59 10.92 0.54
CA ILE A 94 -2.41 10.65 1.73
C ILE A 94 -1.87 11.41 2.94
N ALA A 95 -0.56 11.35 3.20
CA ALA A 95 0.04 12.06 4.32
C ALA A 95 -0.15 13.58 4.23
N ARG A 96 -0.23 14.14 3.02
CA ARG A 96 -0.47 15.57 2.79
C ARG A 96 -1.92 15.98 3.03
N GLU A 97 -2.87 15.16 2.58
CA GLU A 97 -4.30 15.46 2.73
C GLU A 97 -4.83 15.15 4.15
N THR A 98 -4.38 14.06 4.76
CA THR A 98 -4.95 13.57 6.03
C THR A 98 -4.02 13.75 7.22
N GLY A 99 -2.73 14.00 6.99
CA GLY A 99 -1.69 13.99 8.02
C GLY A 99 -1.29 12.60 8.50
N GLU A 100 -1.94 11.53 8.02
CA GLU A 100 -1.65 10.15 8.43
C GLU A 100 -0.47 9.57 7.65
N LYS A 101 0.53 9.09 8.38
CA LYS A 101 1.75 8.50 7.80
C LYS A 101 1.62 7.00 7.56
N ASN A 102 0.71 6.33 8.27
CA ASN A 102 0.44 4.91 8.14
C ASN A 102 -1.04 4.67 7.84
N PRO A 103 -1.53 5.07 6.66
CA PRO A 103 -2.92 4.87 6.30
C PRO A 103 -3.29 3.38 6.28
N PRO A 104 -4.56 3.02 6.56
CA PRO A 104 -5.00 1.63 6.48
C PRO A 104 -4.68 1.00 5.12
N MET A 105 -4.34 -0.30 5.11
CA MET A 105 -3.95 -1.01 3.87
C MET A 105 -5.05 -0.98 2.81
N GLU A 106 -6.31 -1.03 3.25
CA GLU A 106 -7.47 -0.95 2.36
C GLU A 106 -7.53 0.39 1.62
N VAL A 107 -7.29 1.50 2.32
CA VAL A 107 -7.19 2.85 1.73
C VAL A 107 -6.02 2.91 0.74
N GLN A 108 -4.84 2.42 1.13
CA GLN A 108 -3.67 2.39 0.24
C GLN A 108 -3.95 1.60 -1.04
N ASN A 109 -4.60 0.44 -0.94
CA ASN A 109 -4.92 -0.40 -2.09
C ASN A 109 -5.93 0.25 -3.03
N GLN A 110 -6.95 0.92 -2.49
CA GLN A 110 -7.95 1.63 -3.31
C GLN A 110 -7.33 2.81 -4.05
N VAL A 111 -6.52 3.63 -3.38
CA VAL A 111 -5.82 4.76 -4.00
C VAL A 111 -4.80 4.27 -5.04
N LEU A 112 -4.05 3.20 -4.73
CA LEU A 112 -3.14 2.59 -5.70
C LEU A 112 -3.88 2.09 -6.94
N ALA A 113 -5.01 1.39 -6.75
CA ALA A 113 -5.82 0.90 -7.86
C ALA A 113 -6.37 2.04 -8.71
N PHE A 114 -6.77 3.16 -8.10
CA PHE A 114 -7.18 4.36 -8.81
C PHE A 114 -6.05 4.91 -9.70
N ILE A 115 -4.88 5.16 -9.11
CA ILE A 115 -3.70 5.67 -9.80
C ILE A 115 -3.28 4.75 -10.95
N LEU A 116 -3.14 3.45 -10.68
CA LEU A 116 -2.67 2.48 -11.67
C LEU A 116 -3.69 2.17 -12.75
N SER A 117 -4.94 2.62 -12.62
CA SER A 117 -5.98 2.39 -13.62
C SER A 117 -6.16 3.54 -14.59
N ASP A 118 -5.93 4.76 -14.14
CA ASP A 118 -6.04 5.97 -14.95
C ASP A 118 -4.77 6.13 -15.81
N GLU A 119 -4.93 6.08 -17.13
CA GLU A 119 -3.79 6.20 -18.06
C GLU A 119 -3.03 7.53 -17.89
N PRO A 120 -3.70 8.70 -17.82
CA PRO A 120 -3.00 9.96 -17.55
C PRO A 120 -2.15 9.95 -16.28
N LEU A 121 -2.65 9.39 -15.17
CA LEU A 121 -1.88 9.28 -13.92
C LEU A 121 -0.70 8.31 -14.05
N ARG A 122 -0.87 7.18 -14.75
CA ARG A 122 0.25 6.26 -15.02
C ARG A 122 1.34 6.93 -15.86
N GLU A 123 0.96 7.58 -16.95
CA GLU A 123 1.90 8.28 -17.84
C GLU A 123 2.63 9.40 -17.10
N PHE A 124 1.91 10.18 -16.29
CA PHE A 124 2.49 11.20 -15.43
C PHE A 124 3.55 10.62 -14.48
N LEU A 125 3.24 9.52 -13.78
CA LEU A 125 4.19 8.89 -12.87
C LEU A 125 5.41 8.32 -13.60
N ILE A 126 5.21 7.73 -14.77
CA ILE A 126 6.30 7.22 -15.61
C ILE A 126 7.21 8.37 -16.06
N ASP A 127 6.64 9.49 -16.52
CA ASP A 127 7.39 10.66 -16.94
C ASP A 127 8.14 11.29 -15.77
N ARG A 128 7.44 11.49 -14.63
CA ARG A 128 8.04 12.03 -13.42
C ARG A 128 9.21 11.17 -12.95
N ALA A 129 9.03 9.85 -12.89
CA ALA A 129 10.09 8.92 -12.46
C ALA A 129 11.32 8.98 -13.37
N ARG A 130 11.14 9.20 -14.69
CA ARG A 130 12.25 9.38 -15.65
C ARG A 130 12.96 10.71 -15.49
N ASN A 131 12.25 11.74 -15.04
CA ASN A 131 12.74 13.11 -14.91
C ASN A 131 13.21 13.46 -13.49
N LEU A 132 13.12 12.54 -12.53
CA LEU A 132 13.64 12.74 -11.18
C LEU A 132 15.15 12.99 -11.20
N THR A 133 15.57 14.06 -10.54
CA THR A 133 16.99 14.30 -10.31
C THR A 133 17.55 13.28 -9.31
N ARG A 134 18.86 13.06 -9.36
CA ARG A 134 19.56 12.16 -8.43
C ARG A 134 19.33 12.56 -6.96
N GLU A 135 19.24 13.86 -6.67
CA GLU A 135 18.97 14.38 -5.33
C GLU A 135 17.52 14.13 -4.85
N GLU A 136 16.57 13.99 -5.76
CA GLU A 136 15.18 13.65 -5.44
C GLU A 136 15.00 12.14 -5.25
N LEU A 137 15.70 11.34 -6.06
CA LEU A 137 15.81 9.89 -5.87
C LEU A 137 16.42 9.53 -4.51
N ASP A 138 17.53 10.19 -4.14
CA ASP A 138 18.21 9.97 -2.85
C ASP A 138 17.35 10.42 -1.66
N ARG A 139 16.39 11.33 -1.87
CA ARG A 139 15.42 11.75 -0.84
C ARG A 139 14.22 10.79 -0.73
N GLY A 140 14.07 9.84 -1.65
CA GLY A 140 13.01 8.83 -1.64
C GLY A 140 11.60 9.42 -1.74
N LYS A 141 11.45 10.56 -2.44
CA LYS A 141 10.18 11.30 -2.46
C LYS A 141 9.74 11.64 -3.88
N LEU A 142 8.76 10.88 -4.36
CA LEU A 142 7.74 11.39 -5.28
C LEU A 142 6.74 12.22 -4.46
N ASP A 143 7.20 13.36 -3.94
CA ASP A 143 6.31 14.30 -3.25
C ASP A 143 5.40 14.93 -4.32
N PRO A 144 4.07 14.80 -4.20
CA PRO A 144 3.18 15.37 -5.19
C PRO A 144 3.31 16.89 -5.27
N GLU A 145 3.54 17.40 -6.46
CA GLU A 145 3.39 18.83 -6.74
C GLU A 145 1.90 19.18 -6.80
N PRO A 146 1.48 20.40 -6.43
CA PRO A 146 0.08 20.82 -6.49
C PRO A 146 -0.34 21.09 -7.94
N ASP A 147 -0.42 20.03 -8.75
CA ASP A 147 -0.83 20.01 -10.15
C ASP A 147 -2.20 19.33 -10.34
N GLU A 148 -2.65 19.21 -11.59
CA GLU A 148 -3.95 18.59 -11.91
C GLU A 148 -4.01 17.09 -11.58
N HIS A 149 -2.88 16.39 -11.65
CA HIS A 149 -2.79 14.96 -11.35
C HIS A 149 -2.91 14.74 -9.84
N TYR A 150 -2.22 15.57 -9.06
CA TYR A 150 -2.35 15.59 -7.61
C TYR A 150 -3.76 15.97 -7.18
N ALA A 151 -4.35 17.02 -7.75
CA ALA A 151 -5.70 17.46 -7.38
C ALA A 151 -6.73 16.32 -7.51
N ARG A 152 -6.61 15.50 -8.56
CA ARG A 152 -7.45 14.31 -8.77
C ARG A 152 -7.23 13.23 -7.71
N VAL A 153 -5.97 12.94 -7.38
CA VAL A 153 -5.65 11.94 -6.36
C VAL A 153 -6.07 12.42 -4.98
N ALA A 154 -5.87 13.71 -4.68
CA ALA A 154 -6.30 14.34 -3.44
C ALA A 154 -7.83 14.28 -3.29
N GLU A 155 -8.58 14.65 -4.33
CA GLU A 155 -10.04 14.53 -4.33
C GLU A 155 -10.51 13.09 -4.04
N PHE A 156 -9.90 12.11 -4.71
CA PHE A 156 -10.21 10.69 -4.46
C PHE A 156 -9.88 10.26 -3.02
N VAL A 157 -8.73 10.71 -2.50
CA VAL A 157 -8.32 10.43 -1.10
C VAL A 157 -9.31 11.05 -0.12
N THR A 158 -9.71 12.31 -0.30
CA THR A 158 -10.67 13.00 0.57
C THR A 158 -12.02 12.30 0.57
N GLN A 159 -12.57 11.95 -0.61
CA GLN A 159 -13.84 11.22 -0.72
C GLN A 159 -13.78 9.89 0.05
N LEU A 160 -12.71 9.14 -0.15
CA LEU A 160 -12.52 7.83 0.49
C LEU A 160 -12.33 7.93 2.01
N TRP A 161 -11.86 9.08 2.50
CA TRP A 161 -11.67 9.36 3.92
C TRP A 161 -12.93 9.92 4.60
N GLU A 162 -13.79 10.63 3.87
CA GLU A 162 -15.09 11.11 4.37
C GLU A 162 -16.13 9.98 4.46
N ASP A 163 -16.00 8.96 3.60
CA ASP A 163 -16.88 7.79 3.57
C ASP A 163 -16.51 6.68 4.59
N ASN A 164 -15.41 6.83 5.35
CA ASN A 164 -14.92 5.88 6.38
C ASN A 164 -15.05 6.43 7.81
#